data_AF-A0A1C5VBH0-F1
#
_entry.id   AF-A0A1C5VBH0-F1
#
_cell.length_a   1.000
_cell.length_b   1.000
_cell.length_c   1.000
_cell.angle_alpha   90.00
_cell.angle_beta   90.00
_cell.angle_gamma   90.00
#
_symmetry.space_group_name_H-M   'P 1'
#
loop_
_entity.id
_entity.type
_entity.pdbx_description
1 polymer ?
#
loop_
_entity_poly.entity_id
_entity_poly.type
_entity_poly.pdbx_seq_one_letter_code
_entity_poly.pdbx_strand_id
1 'polypeptide(L)'
;MKIKEVNTNYILFDNGSRITFDHEQDCCETNYADFEQLEDLALEYEFENDLIFEVVPENGFRFGSKGTPMFFIPCYSDQNGYYSSDIDIFYDGRHVFNVDCEERIY
;
A
#
# COMPACT_ATOMS: atom_id res chain seq x y z
N MET A 1 15.14 9.02 4.30
CA MET A 1 13.86 9.70 4.11
C MET A 1 12.91 9.26 5.21
N LYS A 2 12.12 10.17 5.74
CA LYS A 2 11.17 9.92 6.84
C LYS A 2 9.73 10.10 6.34
N ILE A 3 8.78 9.35 6.88
CA ILE A 3 7.37 9.55 6.57
C ILE A 3 6.94 10.93 7.08
N LYS A 4 6.37 11.72 6.18
CA LYS A 4 5.91 13.09 6.43
C LYS A 4 4.39 13.17 6.58
N GLU A 5 3.67 12.38 5.79
CA GLU A 5 2.20 12.38 5.74
C GLU A 5 1.69 11.02 5.30
N VAL A 6 0.59 10.57 5.90
CA VAL A 6 -0.17 9.38 5.53
C VAL A 6 -1.63 9.80 5.37
N ASN A 7 -2.29 9.35 4.31
CA ASN A 7 -3.73 9.48 4.13
C ASN A 7 -4.27 8.30 3.32
N THR A 8 -5.57 8.30 3.04
CA THR A 8 -6.27 7.23 2.33
C THR A 8 -5.71 6.89 0.94
N ASN A 9 -4.90 7.75 0.32
CA ASN A 9 -4.39 7.56 -1.05
C ASN A 9 -2.88 7.38 -1.12
N TYR A 10 -2.12 7.75 -0.08
CA TYR A 10 -0.67 7.66 -0.14
C TYR A 10 0.04 7.67 1.22
N ILE A 11 1.30 7.25 1.15
CA ILE A 11 2.37 7.60 2.11
C ILE A 11 3.33 8.56 1.40
N LEU A 12 3.56 9.74 1.98
CA LEU A 12 4.49 10.76 1.49
C LEU A 12 5.73 10.81 2.38
N PHE A 13 6.90 10.71 1.77
CA PHE A 13 8.19 10.90 2.44
C PHE A 13 8.66 12.36 2.36
N ASP A 14 9.53 12.76 3.28
CA ASP A 14 10.09 14.11 3.38
C ASP A 14 10.96 14.53 2.18
N ASN A 15 11.51 13.56 1.44
CA ASN A 15 12.24 13.77 0.18
C ASN A 15 11.31 13.98 -1.03
N GLY A 16 9.99 13.84 -0.86
CA GLY A 16 8.98 14.00 -1.90
C GLY A 16 8.50 12.70 -2.56
N SER A 17 9.18 11.57 -2.35
CA SER A 17 8.78 10.26 -2.87
C SER A 17 7.47 9.80 -2.22
N ARG A 18 6.70 8.98 -2.94
CA ARG A 18 5.37 8.52 -2.52
C ARG A 18 5.15 7.05 -2.79
N ILE A 19 4.44 6.37 -1.89
CA ILE A 19 3.80 5.08 -2.16
C ILE A 19 2.32 5.36 -2.43
N THR A 20 1.78 4.83 -3.53
CA THR A 20 0.37 4.97 -3.93
C THR A 20 -0.16 3.64 -4.46
N PHE A 21 -1.47 3.54 -4.65
CA PHE A 21 -2.09 2.45 -5.40
C PHE A 21 -2.93 2.98 -6.56
N ASP A 22 -3.24 2.11 -7.51
CA ASP A 22 -4.21 2.36 -8.58
C ASP A 22 -5.04 1.10 -8.85
N HIS A 23 -6.30 1.31 -9.26
CA HIS A 23 -7.20 0.27 -9.73
C HIS A 23 -8.30 0.90 -10.59
N GLU A 24 -8.62 0.27 -11.73
CA GLU A 24 -9.75 0.70 -12.55
C GLU A 24 -11.05 0.21 -11.90
N GLN A 25 -11.62 1.04 -11.02
CA GLN A 25 -12.82 0.69 -10.27
C GLN A 25 -14.03 0.50 -11.18
N ASP A 26 -14.72 -0.63 -11.04
CA ASP A 26 -16.05 -0.88 -11.59
C ASP A 26 -17.18 -0.31 -10.69
N CYS A 27 -18.44 -0.54 -11.07
CA CYS A 27 -19.60 0.12 -10.43
C CYS A 27 -19.74 -0.09 -8.92
N CYS A 28 -19.28 -1.24 -8.44
CA CYS A 28 -19.79 -1.87 -7.22
C CYS A 28 -18.69 -2.60 -6.45
N GLU A 29 -17.44 -2.24 -6.73
CA GLU A 29 -16.25 -2.67 -6.00
C GLU A 29 -15.53 -1.44 -5.44
N THR A 30 -14.71 -1.65 -4.44
CA THR A 30 -13.73 -0.67 -4.00
C THR A 30 -12.47 -1.40 -3.57
N ASN A 31 -11.46 -1.36 -4.43
CA ASN A 31 -10.15 -1.97 -4.19
C ASN A 31 -9.14 -0.90 -3.75
N TYR A 32 -8.49 -1.08 -2.61
CA TYR A 32 -7.59 -0.06 -2.05
C TYR A 32 -6.53 -0.63 -1.12
N ALA A 33 -5.40 0.08 -1.03
CA ALA A 33 -4.43 -0.09 0.05
C ALA A 33 -4.84 0.84 1.22
N ASP A 34 -5.09 0.26 2.39
CA ASP A 34 -5.52 1.00 3.57
C ASP A 34 -4.30 1.55 4.33
N PHE A 35 -3.74 2.64 3.80
CA PHE A 35 -2.56 3.29 4.37
C PHE A 35 -2.78 3.84 5.79
N GLU A 36 -4.04 4.12 6.17
CA GLU A 36 -4.35 4.63 7.52
C GLU A 36 -4.12 3.56 8.61
N GLN A 37 -4.01 2.28 8.23
CA GLN A 37 -3.63 1.19 9.14
C GLN A 37 -2.12 1.08 9.37
N LEU A 38 -1.31 1.96 8.77
CA LEU A 38 0.13 1.97 9.00
C LEU A 38 0.43 2.12 10.49
N GLU A 39 1.25 1.21 11.03
CA GLU A 39 1.67 1.25 12.41
C GLU A 39 2.38 2.58 12.73
N ASP A 40 1.97 3.26 13.82
CA ASP A 40 2.58 4.52 14.28
C ASP A 40 4.10 4.44 14.41
N LEU A 41 4.61 3.25 14.76
CA LEU A 41 6.04 3.00 14.89
C LEU A 41 6.80 3.27 13.57
N ALA A 42 6.19 3.09 12.41
CA ALA A 42 6.78 3.40 11.11
C ALA A 42 7.15 4.88 10.96
N LEU A 43 6.40 5.77 11.61
CA LEU A 43 6.63 7.21 11.58
C LEU A 43 7.91 7.61 12.30
N GLU A 44 8.50 6.73 13.12
CA GLU A 44 9.73 7.00 13.87
C GLU A 44 11.01 6.59 13.13
N TYR A 45 10.91 5.85 12.02
CA TYR A 45 12.07 5.35 11.29
C TYR A 45 12.53 6.31 10.18
N GLU A 46 13.85 6.33 9.96
CA GLU A 46 14.44 6.81 8.72
C GLU A 46 14.66 5.63 7.77
N PHE A 47 14.13 5.75 6.57
CA PHE A 47 14.27 4.77 5.49
C PHE A 47 15.36 5.19 4.51
N GLU A 48 16.07 4.24 3.92
CA GLU A 48 16.89 4.51 2.75
C GLU A 48 15.99 4.84 1.53
N ASN A 49 16.53 5.55 0.52
CA ASN A 49 15.74 5.87 -0.69
C ASN A 49 15.37 4.60 -1.50
N ASP A 50 16.15 3.54 -1.35
CA ASP A 50 15.91 2.24 -1.98
C ASP A 50 15.00 1.42 -1.07
N LEU A 51 13.68 1.63 -1.22
CA LEU A 51 12.69 0.88 -0.47
C LEU A 51 12.62 -0.57 -0.98
N ILE A 52 12.51 -1.48 -0.03
CA ILE A 52 12.25 -2.90 -0.25
C ILE A 52 10.75 -3.11 -0.09
N PHE A 53 10.15 -3.85 -1.02
CA PHE A 53 8.74 -4.22 -0.96
C PHE A 53 8.56 -5.73 -1.01
N GLU A 54 7.58 -6.22 -0.27
CA GLU A 54 7.21 -7.64 -0.23
C GLU A 54 5.69 -7.78 -0.34
N VAL A 55 5.23 -8.54 -1.33
CA VAL A 55 3.82 -8.92 -1.47
C VAL A 55 3.42 -9.85 -0.32
N VAL A 56 2.25 -9.61 0.27
CA VAL A 56 1.56 -10.52 1.18
C VAL A 56 0.28 -10.96 0.47
N PRO A 57 0.29 -12.14 -0.21
CA PRO A 57 -0.81 -12.56 -1.08
C PRO A 57 -2.17 -12.48 -0.38
N GLU A 58 -3.19 -12.00 -1.08
CA GLU A 58 -4.58 -11.86 -0.62
C GLU A 58 -4.78 -10.96 0.62
N ASN A 59 -3.74 -10.22 1.05
CA ASN A 59 -3.79 -9.42 2.28
C ASN A 59 -3.20 -8.02 2.10
N GLY A 60 -2.24 -7.83 1.20
CA GLY A 60 -1.62 -6.53 0.91
C GLY A 60 -0.12 -6.63 0.74
N PHE A 61 0.64 -5.70 1.33
CA PHE A 61 2.10 -5.68 1.14
C PHE A 61 2.83 -5.13 2.36
N ARG A 62 4.14 -5.35 2.37
CA ARG A 62 5.06 -4.74 3.33
C ARG A 62 6.07 -3.86 2.63
N PHE A 63 6.49 -2.79 3.29
CA PHE A 63 7.60 -1.96 2.83
C PHE A 63 8.58 -1.65 3.96
N GLY A 64 9.83 -1.41 3.59
CA GLY A 64 10.89 -1.04 4.51
C GLY A 64 12.14 -0.68 3.74
N SER A 65 13.28 -0.63 4.41
CA SER A 65 14.58 -0.43 3.77
C SER A 65 15.64 -1.20 4.56
N LYS A 66 16.88 -1.18 4.06
CA LYS A 66 17.97 -1.87 4.74
C LYS A 66 18.13 -1.35 6.18
N GLY A 67 18.00 -2.25 7.15
CA GLY A 67 18.17 -1.93 8.57
C GLY A 67 16.93 -1.38 9.27
N THR A 68 15.78 -1.30 8.59
CA THR A 68 14.48 -1.01 9.22
C THR A 68 13.63 -2.29 9.33
N PRO A 69 12.65 -2.33 10.23
CA PRO A 69 11.55 -3.28 10.11
C PRO A 69 10.81 -3.14 8.77
N MET A 70 10.07 -4.18 8.43
CA MET A 70 9.10 -4.17 7.33
C MET A 70 7.73 -3.85 7.94
N PHE A 71 7.08 -2.80 7.45
CA PHE A 71 5.76 -2.35 7.91
C PHE A 71 4.68 -2.82 6.96
N PHE A 72 3.59 -3.34 7.50
CA PHE A 72 2.49 -3.91 6.73
C PHE A 72 1.44 -2.85 6.39
N ILE A 73 0.95 -2.91 5.14
CA ILE A 73 -0.20 -2.18 4.64
C ILE A 73 -1.20 -3.21 4.15
N PRO A 74 -2.37 -3.34 4.81
CA PRO A 74 -3.41 -4.21 4.32
C PRO A 74 -4.05 -3.63 3.06
N CYS A 75 -4.57 -4.51 2.21
CA CYS A 75 -5.31 -4.14 1.01
C CYS A 75 -6.66 -4.86 1.03
N TYR A 76 -7.72 -4.12 0.71
CA TYR A 76 -9.10 -4.61 0.81
C TYR A 76 -9.84 -4.42 -0.51
N SER A 77 -10.75 -5.35 -0.80
CA SER A 77 -11.70 -5.31 -1.91
C SER A 77 -13.12 -5.42 -1.34
N ASP A 78 -13.80 -4.28 -1.21
CA ASP A 78 -15.18 -4.22 -0.74
C ASP A 78 -16.14 -4.44 -1.93
N GLN A 79 -16.66 -5.65 -2.11
CA GLN A 79 -17.41 -6.04 -3.31
C GLN A 79 -18.44 -7.17 -3.06
N ASN A 80 -19.16 -7.61 -4.11
CA ASN A 80 -20.15 -8.69 -4.05
C ASN A 80 -19.65 -10.06 -4.56
N GLY A 81 -18.33 -10.22 -4.74
CA GLY A 81 -17.68 -11.47 -5.19
C GLY A 81 -17.72 -11.69 -6.71
N TYR A 82 -17.87 -10.63 -7.50
CA TYR A 82 -17.92 -10.70 -8.96
C TYR A 82 -16.72 -10.04 -9.65
N TYR A 83 -16.09 -9.05 -9.01
CA TYR A 83 -15.08 -8.20 -9.60
C TYR A 83 -13.67 -8.65 -9.22
N SER A 84 -12.67 -8.12 -9.91
CA SER A 84 -11.27 -8.23 -9.52
C SER A 84 -11.07 -7.72 -8.10
N SER A 85 -10.10 -8.29 -7.38
CA SER A 85 -9.68 -7.77 -6.07
C SER A 85 -8.29 -7.14 -6.13
N ASP A 86 -7.66 -7.08 -7.30
CA ASP A 86 -6.29 -6.63 -7.42
C ASP A 86 -6.15 -5.10 -7.42
N ILE A 87 -4.97 -4.63 -7.00
CA ILE A 87 -4.50 -3.26 -7.15
C ILE A 87 -3.04 -3.25 -7.60
N ASP A 88 -2.65 -2.20 -8.31
CA ASP A 88 -1.26 -1.93 -8.63
C ASP A 88 -0.63 -0.99 -7.59
N ILE A 89 0.54 -1.36 -7.05
CA ILE A 89 1.31 -0.54 -6.12
C ILE A 89 2.39 0.23 -6.86
N PHE A 90 2.52 1.52 -6.57
CA PHE A 90 3.51 2.41 -7.17
C PHE A 90 4.42 3.03 -6.11
N TYR A 91 5.68 3.22 -6.47
CA TYR A 91 6.65 4.01 -5.73
C TYR A 91 7.27 5.06 -6.64
N ASP A 92 7.06 6.34 -6.28
CA ASP A 92 7.51 7.50 -7.07
C ASP A 92 7.06 7.43 -8.54
N GLY A 93 5.81 7.00 -8.75
CA GLY A 93 5.18 6.83 -10.07
C GLY A 93 5.66 5.60 -10.86
N ARG A 94 6.55 4.78 -10.30
CA ARG A 94 6.98 3.51 -10.91
C ARG A 94 6.15 2.37 -10.36
N HIS A 95 5.60 1.55 -11.26
CA HIS A 95 4.95 0.30 -10.89
C HIS A 95 5.94 -0.60 -10.15
N VAL A 96 5.51 -1.13 -9.00
CA VAL A 96 6.33 -2.02 -8.15
C VAL A 96 5.85 -3.46 -8.33
N PHE A 97 4.55 -3.71 -8.12
CA PHE A 97 3.89 -5.01 -8.31
C PHE A 97 2.36 -4.82 -8.31
N ASN A 98 1.67 -5.89 -8.72
CA ASN A 98 0.23 -6.08 -8.57
C ASN A 98 -0.03 -7.03 -7.40
N VAL A 99 -1.12 -6.82 -6.64
CA VAL A 99 -1.50 -7.67 -5.50
C VAL A 99 -3.01 -7.83 -5.38
N ASP A 100 -3.46 -9.06 -5.17
CA ASP A 100 -4.85 -9.37 -4.80
C ASP A 100 -5.14 -8.92 -3.36
N CYS A 101 -6.21 -8.16 -3.18
CA CYS A 101 -6.68 -7.69 -1.88
C CYS A 101 -7.53 -8.73 -1.14
N GLU A 102 -7.68 -8.56 0.17
CA GLU A 102 -8.65 -9.33 0.95
C GLU A 102 -10.08 -8.94 0.53
N GLU A 103 -10.85 -9.90 0.02
CA GLU A 103 -12.25 -9.69 -0.32
C GLU A 103 -13.14 -9.58 0.92
N ARG A 104 -13.92 -8.50 0.98
CA ARG A 104 -14.92 -8.22 2.01
C ARG A 104 -16.30 -8.21 1.38
N ILE A 105 -16.97 -9.37 1.49
CA ILE A 105 -18.26 -9.61 0.83
C ILE A 105 -19.43 -9.24 1.75
N TYR A 106 -20.40 -8.50 1.20
CA TYR A 106 -21.62 -8.06 1.88
C TYR A 106 -22.91 -8.51 1.19
#